data_AF-A0A430HB05-F1
#
_entry.id   AF-A0A430HB05-F1
#
_cell.length_a   1.000
_cell.length_b   1.000
_cell.length_c   1.000
_cell.angle_alpha   90.00
_cell.angle_beta   90.00
_cell.angle_gamma   90.00
#
_symmetry.space_group_name_H-M   'P 1'
#
loop_
_entity.id
_entity.type
_entity.pdbx_description
1 polymer ?
#
loop_
_entity_poly.entity_id
_entity_poly.type
_entity_poly.pdbx_seq_one_letter_code
_entity_poly.pdbx_strand_id
1 'polypeptide(L)'
;MKRQVKHVLASSAALVLLSACGGEGGGSSGGGLLFPVPAPAPAPSPAPAAGDPVAVITAPSSGTLGQVFTLDGITSAVASGKTKTYRWEMRSKPATSRAALSDSGSVKPFFLLDVAGDYIVRLIVNDGERDSVPVDLTITAVVPASTGPVLKFALVETTAAPDSPKLASLQVCDAYRLDSHLADFWTAGLNASNCNSGLGLPPDFQYQYRSTGFLSVTGPGLFPGPLGEHSTVAAGAFPADLPATPISMSYEVAANIAGLARTSIGKAGGTSLDYVVPGYRMNAPSGGPGPKATYRIAGAVAPRNAPQGWEAVVETTVKIDVSAYTASVLTTKFNVYTKKFSADFSEDVAVELNPSAYPEFAGDQARYDVSVSHQVAYKRKPN
;
A
#
# COMPACT_ATOMS: atom_id res chain seq x y z
N MET A 1 27.17 -42.45 24.41
CA MET A 1 28.41 -42.01 25.11
C MET A 1 28.25 -40.55 25.50
N LYS A 2 28.36 -40.27 26.81
CA LYS A 2 28.17 -38.95 27.46
C LYS A 2 29.47 -38.14 27.47
N ARG A 3 29.36 -36.81 27.35
CA ARG A 3 30.25 -35.73 27.89
C ARG A 3 29.50 -34.40 27.60
N GLN A 4 28.81 -33.69 28.49
CA GLN A 4 29.06 -33.14 29.85
C GLN A 4 30.26 -32.18 29.94
N VAL A 5 30.04 -31.10 30.72
CA VAL A 5 30.95 -30.02 31.20
C VAL A 5 30.81 -28.70 30.39
N LYS A 6 30.50 -27.51 30.93
CA LYS A 6 30.34 -26.98 32.31
C LYS A 6 29.50 -25.69 32.33
N HIS A 7 28.82 -25.47 33.45
CA HIS A 7 28.12 -24.25 33.85
C HIS A 7 29.06 -23.07 34.16
N VAL A 8 28.57 -21.85 33.96
CA VAL A 8 29.02 -20.64 34.68
C VAL A 8 27.79 -20.01 35.36
N LEU A 9 27.90 -19.83 36.68
CA LEU A 9 26.99 -19.10 37.57
C LEU A 9 27.39 -17.62 37.66
N ALA A 10 26.41 -16.73 37.85
CA ALA A 10 26.38 -15.63 38.84
C ALA A 10 25.07 -14.82 38.61
N SER A 11 24.08 -14.84 39.51
CA SER A 11 23.95 -13.98 40.72
C SER A 11 23.75 -12.49 40.34
N SER A 12 22.74 -11.72 40.76
CA SER A 12 21.99 -11.72 42.01
C SER A 12 20.67 -10.94 41.90
N ALA A 13 19.74 -11.29 42.79
CA ALA A 13 18.47 -10.63 43.08
C ALA A 13 18.64 -9.30 43.86
N ALA A 14 17.63 -8.43 43.79
CA ALA A 14 17.22 -7.58 44.91
C ALA A 14 15.76 -7.11 44.73
N LEU A 15 14.88 -7.72 45.54
CA LEU A 15 13.49 -7.33 45.81
C LEU A 15 13.52 -6.61 47.17
N VAL A 16 12.95 -5.40 47.28
CA VAL A 16 12.71 -4.75 48.59
C VAL A 16 11.32 -4.13 48.58
N LEU A 17 10.41 -4.79 49.31
CA LEU A 17 9.17 -4.27 49.86
C LEU A 17 9.48 -3.71 51.26
N LEU A 18 9.05 -2.50 51.58
CA LEU A 18 8.88 -2.08 52.96
C LEU A 18 7.51 -1.44 53.17
N SER A 19 6.64 -2.23 53.79
CA SER A 19 5.50 -1.79 54.60
C SER A 19 6.02 -1.23 55.93
N ALA A 20 5.59 -0.03 56.31
CA ALA A 20 5.72 0.48 57.67
C ALA A 20 4.32 0.74 58.24
N CYS A 21 4.01 0.03 59.32
CA CYS A 21 2.84 0.16 60.17
C CYS A 21 3.35 0.47 61.59
N GLY A 22 2.70 1.40 62.28
CA GLY A 22 2.97 1.84 63.66
C GLY A 22 2.69 3.34 63.77
N GLY A 23 1.96 3.88 64.73
CA GLY A 23 1.43 3.36 66.00
C GLY A 23 1.47 4.51 67.02
N GLU A 24 0.29 4.95 67.46
CA GLU A 24 -0.12 5.70 68.67
C GLU A 24 0.75 6.79 69.35
N GLY A 25 0.09 7.91 69.68
CA GLY A 25 0.52 8.89 70.68
C GLY A 25 -0.47 10.04 70.83
N GLY A 26 -1.31 10.00 71.86
CA GLY A 26 -2.28 11.04 72.21
C GLY A 26 -1.67 12.19 73.04
N GLY A 27 -2.26 13.39 72.91
CA GLY A 27 -1.94 14.56 73.72
C GLY A 27 -2.80 15.76 73.32
N SER A 28 -3.79 16.09 74.15
CA SER A 28 -4.66 17.25 74.01
C SER A 28 -4.04 18.47 74.70
N SER A 29 -3.94 19.59 73.99
CA SER A 29 -3.97 20.95 74.57
C SER A 29 -4.15 21.98 73.45
N GLY A 30 -5.17 22.83 73.61
CA GLY A 30 -5.69 23.73 72.59
C GLY A 30 -4.75 24.84 72.11
N GLY A 31 -5.09 25.36 70.93
CA GLY A 31 -4.46 26.52 70.30
C GLY A 31 -4.83 26.52 68.81
N GLY A 32 -5.81 27.34 68.44
CA GLY A 32 -6.37 27.34 67.09
C GLY A 32 -5.36 27.75 66.02
N LEU A 33 -5.26 26.95 64.95
CA LEU A 33 -4.69 27.33 63.66
C LEU A 33 -5.39 26.54 62.53
N LEU A 34 -5.87 27.32 61.56
CA LEU A 34 -6.40 27.05 60.21
C LEU A 34 -6.18 25.63 59.63
N PHE A 35 -7.24 24.82 59.57
CA PHE A 35 -7.31 23.72 58.62
C PHE A 35 -7.66 24.27 57.22
N PRO A 36 -6.97 23.86 56.14
CA PRO A 36 -7.46 24.10 54.79
C PRO A 36 -8.72 23.25 54.58
N VAL A 37 -9.85 23.91 54.37
CA VAL A 37 -11.07 23.25 53.89
C VAL A 37 -10.72 22.56 52.56
N PRO A 38 -10.96 21.26 52.39
CA PRO A 38 -10.80 20.63 51.08
C PRO A 38 -11.70 21.36 50.10
N ALA A 39 -11.13 21.82 48.98
CA ALA A 39 -11.88 22.47 47.93
C ALA A 39 -13.08 21.57 47.57
N PRO A 40 -14.31 22.13 47.44
CA PRO A 40 -15.45 21.35 47.04
C PRO A 40 -15.11 20.64 45.74
N ALA A 41 -15.39 19.33 45.67
CA ALA A 41 -15.29 18.59 44.42
C ALA A 41 -16.03 19.39 43.33
N PRO A 42 -15.48 19.50 42.10
CA PRO A 42 -16.19 20.16 41.02
C PRO A 42 -17.57 19.53 40.91
N ALA A 43 -18.60 20.36 41.01
CA ALA A 43 -19.98 19.91 40.94
C ALA A 43 -20.15 19.04 39.68
N PRO A 44 -20.89 17.92 39.74
CA PRO A 44 -21.26 17.19 38.54
C PRO A 44 -21.93 18.19 37.58
N SER A 45 -21.43 18.26 36.35
CA SER A 45 -21.99 19.12 35.31
C SER A 45 -23.52 18.90 35.27
N PRO A 46 -24.34 19.97 35.34
CA PRO A 46 -25.77 19.81 35.44
C PRO A 46 -26.28 18.97 34.26
N ALA A 47 -27.10 17.96 34.54
CA ALA A 47 -27.83 17.25 33.51
C ALA A 47 -28.63 18.28 32.68
N PRO A 48 -28.73 18.13 31.35
CA PRO A 48 -29.46 19.08 30.51
C PRO A 48 -30.85 19.30 31.09
N ALA A 49 -31.26 20.57 31.24
CA ALA A 49 -32.61 20.84 31.73
C ALA A 49 -33.62 20.34 30.70
N ALA A 50 -34.79 19.90 31.17
CA ALA A 50 -35.86 19.43 30.29
C ALA A 50 -36.23 20.55 29.29
N GLY A 51 -35.89 20.35 28.01
CA GLY A 51 -36.13 21.32 26.93
C GLY A 51 -34.87 21.97 26.34
N ASP A 52 -33.69 21.77 26.92
CA ASP A 52 -32.43 22.25 26.33
C ASP A 52 -32.06 21.45 25.05
N PRO A 53 -31.36 22.07 24.10
CA PRO A 53 -30.86 21.38 22.92
C PRO A 53 -29.87 20.27 23.30
N VAL A 54 -30.01 19.11 22.66
CA VAL A 54 -29.15 17.93 22.86
C VAL A 54 -28.49 17.58 21.53
N ALA A 55 -27.16 17.69 21.48
CA ALA A 55 -26.36 17.20 20.36
C ALA A 55 -26.18 15.69 20.45
N VAL A 56 -26.33 14.98 19.33
CA VAL A 56 -26.04 13.56 19.19
C VAL A 56 -25.32 13.35 17.86
N ILE A 57 -24.16 12.70 17.92
CA ILE A 57 -23.38 12.31 16.73
C ILE A 57 -23.61 10.83 16.48
N THR A 58 -24.06 10.48 15.29
CA THR A 58 -24.16 9.09 14.82
C THR A 58 -23.15 8.87 13.70
N ALA A 59 -22.09 8.11 13.99
CA ALA A 59 -21.10 7.67 13.01
C ALA A 59 -20.30 6.50 13.60
N PRO A 60 -19.58 5.70 12.78
CA PRO A 60 -18.61 4.75 13.29
C PRO A 60 -17.51 5.44 14.14
N SER A 61 -16.84 4.70 15.02
CA SER A 61 -15.67 5.22 15.78
C SER A 61 -14.34 4.98 15.07
N SER A 62 -14.36 4.34 13.89
CA SER A 62 -13.18 4.06 13.10
C SER A 62 -13.53 3.99 11.61
N GLY A 63 -12.56 4.29 10.76
CA GLY A 63 -12.69 4.16 9.31
C GLY A 63 -11.36 3.79 8.66
N THR A 64 -11.42 3.33 7.41
CA THR A 64 -10.20 2.99 6.66
C THR A 64 -9.61 4.25 6.03
N LEU A 65 -8.28 4.32 5.97
CA LEU A 65 -7.56 5.39 5.29
C LEU A 65 -8.03 5.53 3.82
N GLY A 66 -8.31 6.76 3.38
CA GLY A 66 -8.88 7.09 2.07
C GLY A 66 -10.41 7.09 2.01
N GLN A 67 -11.09 6.60 3.04
CA GLN A 67 -12.55 6.63 3.15
C GLN A 67 -13.06 8.07 3.27
N VAL A 68 -14.16 8.38 2.59
CA VAL A 68 -14.97 9.56 2.90
C VAL A 68 -15.87 9.21 4.08
N PHE A 69 -15.64 9.92 5.19
CA PHE A 69 -16.29 9.67 6.46
C PHE A 69 -17.43 10.66 6.68
N THR A 70 -18.66 10.16 6.72
CA THR A 70 -19.87 10.97 6.90
C THR A 70 -20.28 10.95 8.36
N LEU A 71 -20.52 12.14 8.92
CA LEU A 71 -21.09 12.33 10.24
C LEU A 71 -22.60 12.52 10.12
N ASP A 72 -23.36 12.15 11.15
CA ASP A 72 -24.81 12.34 11.16
C ASP A 72 -25.27 12.97 12.47
N GLY A 73 -25.79 14.20 12.39
CA GLY A 73 -26.36 14.93 13.51
C GLY A 73 -27.89 14.79 13.63
N ILE A 74 -28.55 14.04 12.74
CA ILE A 74 -30.03 14.05 12.60
C ILE A 74 -30.78 13.68 13.87
N THR A 75 -30.18 12.84 14.72
CA THR A 75 -30.75 12.36 15.99
C THR A 75 -30.64 13.38 17.12
N SER A 76 -30.00 14.52 16.86
CA SER A 76 -29.98 15.66 17.80
C SER A 76 -31.37 16.23 18.01
N ALA A 77 -31.66 16.70 19.22
CA ALA A 77 -32.97 17.15 19.63
C ALA A 77 -32.97 18.62 20.06
N VAL A 78 -34.07 19.31 19.77
CA VAL A 78 -34.41 20.64 20.29
C VAL A 78 -35.88 20.62 20.69
N ALA A 79 -36.34 21.55 21.53
CA ALA A 79 -37.75 21.65 21.91
C ALA A 79 -38.66 21.86 20.67
N SER A 80 -39.90 21.37 20.75
CA SER A 80 -40.86 21.49 19.65
C SER A 80 -41.11 22.96 19.28
N GLY A 81 -41.10 23.26 17.97
CA GLY A 81 -41.29 24.62 17.45
C GLY A 81 -40.04 25.50 17.43
N LYS A 82 -38.88 24.99 17.87
CA LYS A 82 -37.59 25.69 17.78
C LYS A 82 -36.86 25.37 16.48
N THR A 83 -36.03 26.31 16.03
CA THR A 83 -35.13 26.11 14.87
C THR A 83 -33.97 25.23 15.28
N LYS A 84 -33.52 24.31 14.43
CA LYS A 84 -32.36 23.45 14.72
C LYS A 84 -31.22 23.80 13.79
N THR A 85 -30.11 24.28 14.35
CA THR A 85 -28.88 24.58 13.59
C THR A 85 -27.71 23.76 14.12
N TYR A 86 -26.78 23.40 13.24
CA TYR A 86 -25.64 22.56 13.55
C TYR A 86 -24.35 23.36 13.45
N ARG A 87 -23.41 23.06 14.33
CA ARG A 87 -22.04 23.58 14.26
C ARG A 87 -21.07 22.45 14.52
N TRP A 88 -20.41 22.04 13.44
CA TRP A 88 -19.36 21.03 13.47
C TRP A 88 -17.98 21.68 13.51
N GLU A 89 -17.10 21.18 14.39
CA GLU A 89 -15.70 21.61 14.48
C GLU A 89 -14.77 20.40 14.36
N MET A 90 -13.70 20.52 13.58
CA MET A 90 -12.59 19.57 13.61
C MET A 90 -11.60 20.03 14.69
N ARG A 91 -11.67 19.41 15.87
CA ARG A 91 -10.91 19.79 17.07
C ARG A 91 -9.44 19.41 16.97
N SER A 92 -9.16 18.22 16.44
CA SER A 92 -7.81 17.75 16.20
C SER A 92 -7.78 16.75 15.06
N LYS A 93 -6.60 16.62 14.45
CA LYS A 93 -6.30 15.68 13.37
C LYS A 93 -4.79 15.35 13.39
N PRO A 94 -4.35 14.28 12.71
CA PRO A 94 -2.93 13.93 12.64
C PRO A 94 -2.06 15.06 12.03
N ALA A 95 -0.78 15.14 12.43
CA ALA A 95 0.12 16.29 12.18
C ALA A 95 0.42 16.62 10.70
N THR A 96 -0.02 15.79 9.75
CA THR A 96 0.14 16.03 8.30
C THR A 96 -1.19 15.98 7.54
N SER A 97 -2.30 15.85 8.27
CA SER A 97 -3.64 15.76 7.70
C SER A 97 -4.13 17.12 7.17
N ARG A 98 -4.62 17.10 5.95
CA ARG A 98 -5.32 18.19 5.26
C ARG A 98 -6.84 18.07 5.34
N ALA A 99 -7.36 17.12 6.13
CA ALA A 99 -8.79 16.93 6.31
C ALA A 99 -9.50 18.23 6.75
N ALA A 100 -10.68 18.43 6.18
CA ALA A 100 -11.60 19.51 6.48
C ALA A 100 -13.03 19.00 6.30
N LEU A 101 -13.97 19.52 7.09
CA LEU A 101 -15.40 19.23 6.95
C LEU A 101 -15.94 19.88 5.67
N SER A 102 -16.83 19.16 4.98
CA SER A 102 -17.45 19.63 3.74
C SER A 102 -18.31 20.88 3.95
N ASP A 103 -19.09 20.90 5.04
CA ASP A 103 -19.94 22.02 5.45
C ASP A 103 -20.23 21.89 6.95
N SER A 104 -19.66 22.78 7.77
CA SER A 104 -19.83 22.76 9.22
C SER A 104 -21.25 23.07 9.72
N GLY A 105 -22.14 23.56 8.85
CA GLY A 105 -23.56 23.82 9.16
C GLY A 105 -24.52 22.71 8.74
N SER A 106 -24.04 21.72 7.99
CA SER A 106 -24.87 20.64 7.47
C SER A 106 -25.31 19.66 8.56
N VAL A 107 -26.47 19.03 8.35
CA VAL A 107 -26.94 17.90 9.17
C VAL A 107 -25.99 16.72 9.05
N LYS A 108 -25.41 16.50 7.86
CA LYS A 108 -24.54 15.38 7.53
C LYS A 108 -23.27 15.83 6.80
N PRO A 109 -22.34 16.50 7.48
CA PRO A 109 -21.05 16.82 6.87
C PRO A 109 -20.24 15.55 6.64
N PHE A 110 -19.29 15.63 5.72
CA PHE A 110 -18.32 14.59 5.52
C PHE A 110 -16.91 15.17 5.46
N PHE A 111 -15.91 14.33 5.70
CA PHE A 111 -14.50 14.67 5.51
C PHE A 111 -13.74 13.43 5.08
N LEU A 112 -12.46 13.59 4.78
CA LEU A 112 -11.59 12.52 4.31
C LEU A 112 -10.62 12.10 5.41
N LEU A 113 -10.53 10.78 5.66
CA LEU A 113 -9.46 10.18 6.46
C LEU A 113 -8.18 10.08 5.59
N ASP A 114 -7.39 11.14 5.53
CA ASP A 114 -6.21 11.25 4.66
C ASP A 114 -4.88 10.79 5.30
N VAL A 115 -4.82 10.68 6.63
CA VAL A 115 -3.65 10.23 7.39
C VAL A 115 -4.11 9.27 8.49
N ALA A 116 -3.36 8.21 8.74
CA ALA A 116 -3.68 7.28 9.82
C ALA A 116 -3.51 7.96 11.19
N GLY A 117 -4.40 7.63 12.13
CA GLY A 117 -4.46 8.24 13.46
C GLY A 117 -5.83 8.81 13.80
N ASP A 118 -5.90 9.56 14.90
CA ASP A 118 -7.17 10.01 15.47
C ASP A 118 -7.60 11.39 14.95
N TYR A 119 -8.87 11.48 14.60
CA TYR A 119 -9.58 12.70 14.28
C TYR A 119 -10.62 12.95 15.38
N ILE A 120 -10.62 14.13 15.98
CA ILE A 120 -11.62 14.50 16.98
C ILE A 120 -12.53 15.55 16.36
N VAL A 121 -13.81 15.22 16.23
CA VAL A 121 -14.85 16.13 15.76
C VAL A 121 -15.78 16.49 16.89
N ARG A 122 -16.31 17.71 16.87
CA ARG A 122 -17.24 18.24 17.85
C ARG A 122 -18.52 18.67 17.16
N LEU A 123 -19.66 18.32 17.75
CA LEU A 123 -20.96 18.84 17.38
C LEU A 123 -21.52 19.71 18.52
N ILE A 124 -22.03 20.87 18.14
CA ILE A 124 -22.91 21.70 18.98
C ILE A 124 -24.18 21.96 18.18
N VAL A 125 -25.34 21.81 18.83
CA VAL A 125 -26.64 22.11 18.23
C VAL A 125 -27.24 23.31 18.93
N ASN A 126 -27.80 24.24 18.15
CA ASN A 126 -28.41 25.45 18.66
C ASN A 126 -29.90 25.49 18.30
N ASP A 127 -30.73 25.84 19.27
CA ASP A 127 -32.20 25.88 19.15
C ASP A 127 -32.76 27.25 18.69
N GLY A 128 -31.88 28.16 18.30
CA GLY A 128 -32.16 29.58 17.99
C GLY A 128 -31.89 30.53 19.17
N GLU A 129 -31.75 30.02 20.39
CA GLU A 129 -31.50 30.83 21.60
C GLU A 129 -30.31 30.33 22.42
N ARG A 130 -30.14 29.01 22.52
CA ARG A 130 -29.13 28.35 23.37
C ARG A 130 -28.35 27.31 22.57
N ASP A 131 -27.11 27.13 22.97
CA ASP A 131 -26.25 26.05 22.51
C ASP A 131 -26.43 24.81 23.41
N SER A 132 -26.34 23.63 22.80
CA SER A 132 -26.23 22.36 23.53
C SER A 132 -24.89 22.25 24.26
N VAL A 133 -24.80 21.33 25.21
CA VAL A 133 -23.49 20.81 25.63
C VAL A 133 -22.77 20.25 24.39
N PRO A 134 -21.48 20.56 24.17
CA PRO A 134 -20.73 20.01 23.05
C PRO A 134 -20.56 18.48 23.18
N VAL A 135 -20.68 17.78 22.06
CA VAL A 135 -20.38 16.34 21.98
C VAL A 135 -19.17 16.13 21.09
N ASP A 136 -18.18 15.43 21.61
CA ASP A 136 -16.97 15.05 20.87
C ASP A 136 -17.07 13.59 20.41
N LEU A 137 -16.62 13.30 19.19
CA LEU A 137 -16.43 11.96 18.67
C LEU A 137 -14.98 11.80 18.21
N THR A 138 -14.29 10.80 18.74
CA THR A 138 -12.99 10.35 18.24
C THR A 138 -13.18 9.30 17.16
N ILE A 139 -12.55 9.51 16.01
CA ILE A 139 -12.59 8.63 14.84
C ILE A 139 -11.16 8.19 14.55
N THR A 140 -10.89 6.90 14.68
CA THR A 140 -9.56 6.35 14.39
C THR A 140 -9.47 5.92 12.93
N ALA A 141 -8.60 6.57 12.16
CA ALA A 141 -8.25 6.17 10.80
C ALA A 141 -7.19 5.07 10.82
N VAL A 142 -7.52 3.90 10.28
CA VAL A 142 -6.62 2.75 10.21
C VAL A 142 -6.20 2.44 8.77
N VAL A 143 -4.96 1.97 8.61
CA VAL A 143 -4.52 1.42 7.33
C VAL A 143 -5.25 0.08 7.13
N PRO A 144 -5.93 -0.16 5.99
CA PRO A 144 -6.62 -1.42 5.74
C PRO A 144 -5.65 -2.61 5.75
N ALA A 145 -6.12 -3.74 6.30
CA ALA A 145 -5.30 -4.94 6.50
C ALA A 145 -4.85 -5.61 5.19
N SER A 146 -5.61 -5.45 4.10
CA SER A 146 -5.21 -5.87 2.76
C SER A 146 -4.85 -4.64 1.94
N THR A 147 -3.56 -4.44 1.73
CA THR A 147 -3.04 -3.32 0.98
C THR A 147 -2.99 -3.67 -0.50
N GLY A 148 -3.98 -3.24 -1.30
CA GLY A 148 -3.92 -3.27 -2.77
C GLY A 148 -4.12 -4.64 -3.46
N PRO A 149 -4.07 -4.67 -4.81
CA PRO A 149 -4.25 -5.86 -5.62
C PRO A 149 -3.02 -6.77 -5.54
N VAL A 150 -3.24 -8.06 -5.29
CA VAL A 150 -2.17 -9.05 -5.30
C VAL A 150 -1.88 -9.44 -6.75
N LEU A 151 -0.64 -9.17 -7.19
CA LEU A 151 -0.18 -9.46 -8.54
C LEU A 151 0.70 -10.71 -8.54
N LYS A 152 0.28 -11.77 -9.22
CA LYS A 152 1.12 -12.97 -9.32
C LYS A 152 1.68 -13.08 -10.72
N PHE A 153 2.93 -13.51 -10.82
CA PHE A 153 3.56 -13.86 -12.07
C PHE A 153 4.42 -15.12 -11.92
N ALA A 154 4.55 -15.89 -12.99
CA ALA A 154 5.54 -16.94 -13.12
C ALA A 154 6.02 -17.04 -14.56
N LEU A 155 7.30 -17.35 -14.70
CA LEU A 155 7.92 -17.71 -15.96
C LEU A 155 8.46 -19.13 -15.82
N VAL A 156 7.68 -20.12 -16.22
CA VAL A 156 8.12 -21.52 -16.13
C VAL A 156 8.83 -21.88 -17.43
N GLU A 157 10.15 -21.93 -17.37
CA GLU A 157 10.99 -22.44 -18.45
C GLU A 157 10.77 -23.95 -18.55
N THR A 158 10.41 -24.48 -19.72
CA THR A 158 10.14 -25.93 -19.91
C THR A 158 11.29 -26.65 -20.62
N THR A 159 12.30 -25.90 -21.08
CA THR A 159 13.56 -26.42 -21.64
C THR A 159 14.63 -26.40 -20.55
N ALA A 160 15.33 -27.50 -20.28
CA ALA A 160 16.32 -27.58 -19.19
C ALA A 160 17.50 -26.60 -19.37
N ALA A 161 17.62 -25.61 -18.47
CA ALA A 161 18.82 -24.79 -18.32
C ALA A 161 19.78 -25.47 -17.34
N PRO A 162 21.10 -25.45 -17.57
CA PRO A 162 22.05 -25.67 -16.48
C PRO A 162 21.92 -24.55 -15.44
N ASP A 163 21.88 -24.91 -14.16
CA ASP A 163 21.52 -24.13 -12.95
C ASP A 163 22.36 -22.86 -12.65
N SER A 164 22.50 -21.94 -13.61
CA SER A 164 23.16 -20.65 -13.38
C SER A 164 22.18 -19.62 -12.82
N PRO A 165 22.48 -18.95 -11.70
CA PRO A 165 21.58 -17.96 -11.14
C PRO A 165 21.36 -16.79 -12.09
N LYS A 166 20.10 -16.46 -12.35
CA LYS A 166 19.69 -15.31 -13.17
C LYS A 166 19.49 -14.10 -12.25
N LEU A 167 20.05 -12.95 -12.60
CA LEU A 167 19.79 -11.66 -11.92
C LEU A 167 18.78 -10.86 -12.74
N ALA A 168 17.57 -10.69 -12.23
CA ALA A 168 16.57 -9.82 -12.84
C ALA A 168 16.76 -8.38 -12.36
N SER A 169 16.68 -7.41 -13.26
CA SER A 169 16.64 -5.99 -12.90
C SER A 169 15.21 -5.58 -12.59
N LEU A 170 15.05 -4.68 -11.62
CA LEU A 170 13.77 -4.22 -11.11
C LEU A 170 13.70 -2.69 -11.09
N GLN A 171 12.55 -2.15 -11.48
CA GLN A 171 12.23 -0.73 -11.39
C GLN A 171 10.81 -0.54 -10.87
N VAL A 172 10.61 0.38 -9.92
CA VAL A 172 9.29 0.72 -9.37
C VAL A 172 9.10 2.23 -9.36
N CYS A 173 7.93 2.69 -9.79
CA CYS A 173 7.57 4.10 -9.74
C CYS A 173 6.09 4.30 -9.35
N ASP A 174 5.84 5.31 -8.52
CA ASP A 174 4.49 5.80 -8.27
C ASP A 174 4.26 7.09 -9.06
N ALA A 175 3.09 7.18 -9.68
CA ALA A 175 2.68 8.34 -10.44
C ALA A 175 1.25 8.76 -10.07
N TYR A 176 0.95 10.04 -10.23
CA TYR A 176 -0.33 10.64 -9.94
C TYR A 176 -0.69 11.63 -11.05
N ARG A 177 -1.95 11.64 -11.49
CA ARG A 177 -2.47 12.64 -12.42
C ARG A 177 -3.54 13.49 -11.76
N LEU A 178 -3.55 14.76 -12.11
CA LEU A 178 -4.54 15.73 -11.63
C LEU A 178 -5.81 15.76 -12.50
N ASP A 179 -5.95 14.92 -13.53
CA ASP A 179 -7.14 14.82 -14.40
C ASP A 179 -8.08 13.64 -14.03
N SER A 180 -9.16 13.45 -14.78
CA SER A 180 -10.31 12.59 -14.42
C SER A 180 -10.42 11.25 -15.17
N HIS A 181 -9.44 10.86 -15.98
CA HIS A 181 -9.61 9.74 -16.93
C HIS A 181 -8.70 8.57 -16.58
N LEU A 182 -9.23 7.66 -15.74
CA LEU A 182 -8.59 6.38 -15.38
C LEU A 182 -8.21 5.55 -16.62
N ALA A 183 -9.03 5.59 -17.68
CA ALA A 183 -8.80 4.85 -18.92
C ALA A 183 -7.49 5.25 -19.63
N ASP A 184 -7.03 6.49 -19.44
CA ASP A 184 -5.86 7.05 -20.10
C ASP A 184 -4.64 7.15 -19.18
N PHE A 185 -4.74 6.66 -17.95
CA PHE A 185 -3.64 6.79 -16.98
C PHE A 185 -2.37 6.08 -17.47
N TRP A 186 -2.51 4.92 -18.13
CA TRP A 186 -1.40 4.10 -18.64
C TRP A 186 -1.23 4.16 -20.16
N THR A 187 -2.10 4.85 -20.89
CA THR A 187 -2.03 4.93 -22.36
C THR A 187 -0.88 5.81 -22.85
N ALA A 188 -0.30 6.66 -21.98
CA ALA A 188 0.83 7.54 -22.28
C ALA A 188 2.20 6.83 -22.40
N GLY A 189 2.24 5.49 -22.46
CA GLY A 189 3.50 4.73 -22.48
C GLY A 189 4.28 4.80 -21.16
N LEU A 190 3.64 5.25 -20.08
CA LEU A 190 4.19 5.39 -18.74
C LEU A 190 4.57 4.02 -18.15
N ASN A 191 5.85 3.78 -17.91
CA ASN A 191 6.39 2.58 -17.28
C ASN A 191 7.37 2.97 -16.16
N ALA A 192 7.86 2.01 -15.37
CA ALA A 192 8.77 2.33 -14.29
C ALA A 192 10.11 2.91 -14.79
N SER A 193 10.58 2.51 -15.98
CA SER A 193 11.81 3.03 -16.58
C SER A 193 11.73 4.52 -16.94
N ASN A 194 10.69 4.96 -17.64
CA ASN A 194 10.54 6.38 -18.03
C ASN A 194 10.07 7.24 -16.84
N CYS A 195 9.27 6.68 -15.93
CA CYS A 195 8.88 7.33 -14.69
C CYS A 195 10.08 7.61 -13.78
N ASN A 196 11.02 6.66 -13.65
CA ASN A 196 12.26 6.85 -12.88
C ASN A 196 13.19 7.90 -13.46
N SER A 197 13.25 8.02 -14.78
CA SER A 197 14.10 9.03 -15.43
C SER A 197 13.43 10.41 -15.49
N GLY A 198 12.13 10.51 -15.16
CA GLY A 198 11.34 11.72 -15.35
C GLY A 198 11.24 12.16 -16.82
N LEU A 199 11.69 11.32 -17.77
CA LEU A 199 11.78 11.65 -19.18
C LEU A 199 10.50 11.22 -19.89
N GLY A 200 9.92 12.14 -20.68
CA GLY A 200 8.72 11.84 -21.47
C GLY A 200 7.42 11.75 -20.66
N LEU A 201 7.44 12.13 -19.38
CA LEU A 201 6.23 12.27 -18.59
C LEU A 201 5.44 13.50 -19.03
N PRO A 202 4.11 13.40 -19.23
CA PRO A 202 3.29 14.57 -19.47
C PRO A 202 3.39 15.56 -18.28
N PRO A 203 3.35 16.89 -18.52
CA PRO A 203 3.60 17.90 -17.48
C PRO A 203 2.61 17.88 -16.30
N ASP A 204 1.44 17.26 -16.47
CA ASP A 204 0.39 17.11 -15.46
C ASP A 204 0.60 15.92 -14.51
N PHE A 205 1.64 15.11 -14.75
CA PHE A 205 2.01 14.02 -13.85
C PHE A 205 2.90 14.50 -12.71
N GLN A 206 2.54 14.07 -11.50
CA GLN A 206 3.43 14.09 -10.35
C GLN A 206 3.91 12.66 -10.11
N TYR A 207 5.19 12.47 -9.80
CA TYR A 207 5.74 11.15 -9.51
C TYR A 207 6.56 11.16 -8.24
N GLN A 208 6.65 10.00 -7.60
CA GLN A 208 7.51 9.77 -6.46
C GLN A 208 8.45 8.60 -6.78
N TYR A 209 9.75 8.91 -6.75
CA TYR A 209 10.78 7.89 -6.89
C TYR A 209 10.74 6.94 -5.70
N ARG A 210 10.78 5.63 -5.97
CA ARG A 210 10.74 4.61 -4.91
C ARG A 210 11.98 3.74 -4.84
N SER A 211 12.37 3.09 -5.94
CA SER A 211 13.47 2.14 -5.89
C SER A 211 13.88 1.61 -7.27
N THR A 212 15.16 1.26 -7.38
CA THR A 212 15.73 0.43 -8.45
C THR A 212 16.63 -0.62 -7.80
N GLY A 213 16.68 -1.83 -8.35
CA GLY A 213 17.44 -2.93 -7.73
C GLY A 213 17.53 -4.20 -8.57
N PHE A 214 17.95 -5.28 -7.93
CA PHE A 214 18.11 -6.61 -8.55
C PHE A 214 17.45 -7.70 -7.71
N LEU A 215 16.81 -8.67 -8.38
CA LEU A 215 16.25 -9.89 -7.80
C LEU A 215 17.06 -11.10 -8.29
N SER A 216 17.47 -11.99 -7.38
CA SER A 216 18.06 -13.27 -7.78
C SER A 216 16.94 -14.28 -8.06
N VAL A 217 17.04 -14.96 -9.20
CA VAL A 217 15.96 -15.76 -9.77
C VAL A 217 16.46 -17.20 -9.99
N THR A 218 16.66 -17.95 -8.90
CA THR A 218 16.77 -19.44 -8.80
C THR A 218 17.10 -19.89 -7.36
N GLY A 219 16.56 -21.04 -6.92
CA GLY A 219 17.08 -21.82 -5.78
C GLY A 219 16.46 -21.59 -4.38
N PRO A 220 16.60 -22.56 -3.44
CA PRO A 220 16.19 -22.38 -2.05
C PRO A 220 17.05 -21.30 -1.39
N GLY A 221 16.40 -20.32 -0.74
CA GLY A 221 17.07 -19.13 -0.24
C GLY A 221 17.06 -17.95 -1.23
N LEU A 222 16.01 -17.82 -2.06
CA LEU A 222 15.64 -16.53 -2.63
C LEU A 222 15.81 -15.48 -1.52
N PHE A 223 16.66 -14.48 -1.75
CA PHE A 223 16.73 -13.29 -0.91
C PHE A 223 15.76 -12.29 -1.53
N PRO A 224 14.46 -12.29 -1.16
CA PRO A 224 13.59 -11.19 -1.50
C PRO A 224 14.18 -9.94 -0.86
N GLY A 225 14.90 -9.15 -1.66
CA GLY A 225 15.09 -7.75 -1.31
C GLY A 225 13.70 -7.11 -1.24
N PRO A 226 13.41 -6.25 -0.26
CA PRO A 226 12.17 -5.50 -0.27
C PRO A 226 12.06 -4.76 -1.61
N LEU A 227 10.95 -4.95 -2.31
CA LEU A 227 10.59 -4.11 -3.46
C LEU A 227 10.16 -2.75 -2.88
N GLY A 228 11.12 -1.92 -2.46
CA GLY A 228 10.85 -0.69 -1.70
C GLY A 228 10.10 -0.92 -0.37
N GLU A 229 9.76 0.16 0.33
CA GLU A 229 9.13 0.14 1.67
C GLU A 229 7.68 -0.42 1.70
N HIS A 230 7.13 -0.80 0.54
CA HIS A 230 5.70 -1.06 0.37
C HIS A 230 5.38 -2.28 -0.50
N SER A 231 6.32 -3.20 -0.71
CA SER A 231 5.98 -4.51 -1.26
C SER A 231 6.71 -5.62 -0.55
N THR A 232 6.02 -6.75 -0.42
CA THR A 232 6.60 -7.97 0.12
C THR A 232 6.73 -8.96 -1.03
N VAL A 233 7.90 -9.60 -1.12
CA VAL A 233 8.15 -10.65 -2.11
C VAL A 233 8.16 -11.98 -1.38
N ALA A 234 7.43 -12.94 -1.93
CA ALA A 234 7.35 -14.29 -1.41
C ALA A 234 7.60 -15.28 -2.54
N ALA A 235 8.11 -16.47 -2.22
CA ALA A 235 8.18 -17.53 -3.21
C ALA A 235 6.75 -17.92 -3.65
N GLY A 236 6.50 -17.97 -4.96
CA GLY A 236 5.20 -18.35 -5.50
C GLY A 236 4.99 -19.85 -5.43
N ALA A 237 3.81 -20.28 -4.98
CA ALA A 237 3.36 -21.66 -5.16
C ALA A 237 2.65 -21.77 -6.51
N PHE A 238 3.34 -22.30 -7.52
CA PHE A 238 2.75 -22.67 -8.82
C PHE A 238 2.74 -24.19 -8.98
N PRO A 239 1.83 -24.77 -9.79
CA PRO A 239 1.77 -26.22 -10.01
C PRO A 239 3.13 -26.77 -10.46
N ALA A 240 3.55 -27.86 -9.84
CA ALA A 240 4.82 -28.54 -10.12
C ALA A 240 4.70 -29.42 -11.37
N ASP A 241 4.68 -28.79 -12.54
CA ASP A 241 4.83 -29.53 -13.80
C ASP A 241 6.33 -29.62 -14.12
N LEU A 242 6.99 -30.70 -13.66
CA LEU A 242 8.41 -31.00 -13.94
C LEU A 242 8.60 -31.53 -15.38
N PRO A 243 9.74 -31.22 -16.06
CA PRO A 243 11.09 -31.52 -15.57
C PRO A 243 12.07 -30.34 -15.46
N ALA A 244 11.62 -29.10 -15.56
CA ALA A 244 12.50 -27.94 -15.37
C ALA A 244 12.33 -27.33 -13.98
N THR A 245 13.42 -26.92 -13.36
CA THR A 245 13.39 -26.18 -12.10
C THR A 245 12.65 -24.86 -12.35
N PRO A 246 11.46 -24.63 -11.77
CA PRO A 246 10.64 -23.47 -12.13
C PRO A 246 11.31 -22.16 -11.71
N ILE A 247 11.34 -21.18 -12.62
CA ILE A 247 11.57 -19.76 -12.27
C ILE A 247 10.21 -19.18 -11.83
N SER A 248 9.85 -19.42 -10.56
CA SER A 248 8.64 -18.82 -9.97
C SER A 248 9.00 -17.59 -9.15
N MET A 249 8.45 -16.43 -9.51
CA MET A 249 8.55 -15.20 -8.74
C MET A 249 7.15 -14.64 -8.46
N SER A 250 6.57 -14.97 -7.30
CA SER A 250 5.38 -14.23 -6.86
C SER A 250 5.78 -12.98 -6.09
N TYR A 251 4.97 -11.95 -6.15
CA TYR A 251 5.12 -10.78 -5.30
C TYR A 251 3.75 -10.33 -4.86
N GLU A 252 3.69 -9.65 -3.72
CA GLU A 252 2.49 -8.96 -3.30
C GLU A 252 2.80 -7.47 -3.38
N VAL A 253 2.27 -6.82 -4.41
CA VAL A 253 2.37 -5.37 -4.57
C VAL A 253 1.26 -4.73 -3.79
N ALA A 254 1.63 -3.93 -2.81
CA ALA A 254 0.69 -3.19 -2.01
C ALA A 254 0.50 -1.76 -2.51
N ALA A 255 -0.76 -1.31 -2.49
CA ALA A 255 -1.07 0.08 -2.76
C ALA A 255 -0.41 0.97 -1.71
N ASN A 256 0.17 2.11 -2.12
CA ASN A 256 0.51 3.17 -1.19
C ASN A 256 -0.77 3.86 -0.69
N ILE A 257 -1.43 3.28 0.30
CA ILE A 257 -2.72 3.79 0.77
C ILE A 257 -2.59 5.20 1.33
N ALA A 258 -1.46 5.58 1.93
CA ALA A 258 -1.23 6.94 2.41
C ALA A 258 -1.09 7.95 1.26
N GLY A 259 -0.46 7.56 0.14
CA GLY A 259 -0.41 8.36 -1.07
C GLY A 259 -1.78 8.48 -1.73
N LEU A 260 -2.45 7.36 -1.93
CA LEU A 260 -3.80 7.30 -2.51
C LEU A 260 -4.81 8.11 -1.68
N ALA A 261 -4.78 8.00 -0.35
CA ALA A 261 -5.69 8.73 0.52
C ALA A 261 -5.61 10.25 0.34
N ARG A 262 -4.46 10.79 -0.10
CA ARG A 262 -4.29 12.22 -0.41
C ARG A 262 -4.73 12.60 -1.83
N THR A 263 -5.01 11.64 -2.69
CA THR A 263 -5.56 11.90 -4.02
C THR A 263 -7.02 12.36 -3.90
N SER A 264 -7.34 13.46 -4.59
CA SER A 264 -8.67 14.06 -4.58
C SER A 264 -9.73 13.12 -5.18
N ILE A 265 -11.00 13.33 -4.79
CA ILE A 265 -12.14 12.59 -5.36
C ILE A 265 -12.17 12.74 -6.89
N GLY A 266 -12.43 11.64 -7.60
CA GLY A 266 -12.49 11.61 -9.06
C GLY A 266 -11.13 11.65 -9.76
N LYS A 267 -10.02 11.75 -9.03
CA LYS A 267 -8.65 11.71 -9.57
C LYS A 267 -8.06 10.30 -9.47
N ALA A 268 -7.00 10.07 -10.25
CA ALA A 268 -6.33 8.77 -10.34
C ALA A 268 -4.87 8.84 -9.88
N GLY A 269 -4.43 7.77 -9.24
CA GLY A 269 -3.04 7.52 -8.89
C GLY A 269 -2.69 6.08 -9.24
N GLY A 270 -1.41 5.79 -9.45
CA GLY A 270 -1.02 4.45 -9.87
C GLY A 270 0.43 4.14 -9.56
N THR A 271 0.75 2.86 -9.70
CA THR A 271 2.10 2.33 -9.55
C THR A 271 2.44 1.47 -10.76
N SER A 272 3.69 1.59 -11.22
CA SER A 272 4.24 0.77 -12.28
C SER A 272 5.44 0.00 -11.74
N LEU A 273 5.45 -1.29 -12.02
CA LEU A 273 6.47 -2.25 -11.63
C LEU A 273 6.99 -2.92 -12.90
N ASP A 274 8.26 -2.71 -13.21
CA ASP A 274 8.92 -3.35 -14.33
C ASP A 274 10.01 -4.30 -13.83
N TYR A 275 10.09 -5.48 -14.42
CA TYR A 275 11.24 -6.36 -14.28
C TYR A 275 11.71 -6.91 -15.61
N VAL A 276 13.02 -7.16 -15.69
CA VAL A 276 13.66 -7.75 -16.86
C VAL A 276 14.41 -8.99 -16.41
N VAL A 277 13.97 -10.15 -16.88
CA VAL A 277 14.61 -11.44 -16.60
C VAL A 277 15.52 -11.82 -17.78
N PRO A 278 16.82 -12.00 -17.53
CA PRO A 278 17.75 -12.61 -18.47
C PRO A 278 17.27 -13.93 -19.06
N GLY A 279 17.31 -14.04 -20.38
CA GLY A 279 17.21 -15.31 -21.08
C GLY A 279 18.54 -16.02 -21.33
N TYR A 280 18.47 -17.18 -21.99
CA TYR A 280 19.60 -17.85 -22.62
C TYR A 280 20.28 -16.95 -23.63
N ARG A 281 21.59 -17.17 -23.74
CA ARG A 281 22.38 -16.65 -24.84
C ARG A 281 22.24 -17.55 -26.05
N MET A 282 22.15 -16.94 -27.22
CA MET A 282 22.21 -17.58 -28.52
C MET A 282 23.60 -17.30 -29.09
N ASN A 283 24.24 -18.32 -29.65
CA ASN A 283 25.53 -18.15 -30.35
C ASN A 283 25.30 -18.28 -31.86
N ALA A 284 26.19 -17.67 -32.65
CA ALA A 284 26.18 -17.75 -34.11
C ALA A 284 26.01 -19.22 -34.61
N PRO A 285 25.32 -19.43 -35.75
CA PRO A 285 24.66 -20.68 -36.07
C PRO A 285 25.63 -21.87 -36.26
N SER A 286 25.31 -23.00 -35.64
CA SER A 286 25.58 -24.32 -36.20
C SER A 286 24.40 -24.68 -37.10
N GLY A 287 24.61 -24.91 -38.40
CA GLY A 287 23.52 -25.08 -39.37
C GLY A 287 22.40 -26.05 -38.95
N GLY A 288 21.14 -25.71 -39.30
CA GLY A 288 19.92 -26.48 -38.98
C GLY A 288 18.90 -25.70 -38.13
N PRO A 289 17.65 -26.19 -37.96
CA PRO A 289 16.72 -25.63 -36.98
C PRO A 289 17.29 -25.81 -35.57
N GLY A 290 17.44 -24.71 -34.84
CA GLY A 290 18.02 -24.75 -33.49
C GLY A 290 16.97 -25.10 -32.43
N PRO A 291 17.41 -25.27 -31.17
CA PRO A 291 16.48 -25.57 -30.08
C PRO A 291 15.50 -24.43 -29.85
N LYS A 292 14.26 -24.79 -29.48
CA LYS A 292 13.25 -23.85 -28.98
C LYS A 292 13.35 -23.77 -27.48
N ALA A 293 13.31 -22.55 -26.95
CA ALA A 293 13.00 -22.36 -25.54
C ALA A 293 11.52 -22.06 -25.39
N THR A 294 10.82 -22.89 -24.63
CA THR A 294 9.41 -22.70 -24.34
C THR A 294 9.24 -22.21 -22.90
N TYR A 295 8.39 -21.21 -22.73
CA TYR A 295 8.01 -20.63 -21.45
C TYR A 295 6.52 -20.77 -21.27
N ARG A 296 6.10 -21.19 -20.08
CA ARG A 296 4.74 -20.89 -19.62
C ARG A 296 4.77 -19.58 -18.86
N ILE A 297 4.05 -18.61 -19.38
CA ILE A 297 3.85 -17.30 -18.77
C ILE A 297 2.49 -17.35 -18.09
N ALA A 298 2.48 -17.24 -16.77
CA ALA A 298 1.25 -17.27 -16.00
C ALA A 298 1.19 -16.09 -15.04
N GLY A 299 0.00 -15.56 -14.82
CA GLY A 299 -0.19 -14.49 -13.86
C GLY A 299 -1.64 -14.33 -13.40
N ALA A 300 -1.78 -13.75 -12.22
CA ALA A 300 -3.06 -13.33 -11.67
C ALA A 300 -3.07 -11.81 -11.61
N VAL A 301 -4.07 -11.21 -12.26
CA VAL A 301 -4.20 -9.76 -12.49
C VAL A 301 -5.37 -9.19 -11.68
N ALA A 302 -6.15 -10.06 -11.01
CA ALA A 302 -7.41 -9.68 -10.38
C ALA A 302 -7.23 -8.62 -9.26
N PRO A 303 -7.87 -7.43 -9.37
CA PRO A 303 -7.92 -6.46 -8.29
C PRO A 303 -8.97 -6.86 -7.26
N ARG A 304 -8.80 -8.01 -6.60
CA ARG A 304 -9.78 -8.50 -5.61
C ARG A 304 -9.86 -7.62 -4.35
N ASN A 305 -8.87 -6.75 -4.12
CA ASN A 305 -8.67 -6.03 -2.87
C ASN A 305 -8.44 -4.53 -3.06
N ALA A 306 -9.12 -3.88 -4.02
CA ALA A 306 -9.11 -2.42 -4.06
C ALA A 306 -9.56 -1.86 -2.70
N PRO A 307 -8.87 -0.86 -2.11
CA PRO A 307 -9.30 -0.27 -0.85
C PRO A 307 -10.73 0.25 -0.94
N GLN A 308 -11.47 0.25 0.17
CA GLN A 308 -12.83 0.78 0.20
C GLN A 308 -12.87 2.24 -0.29
N GLY A 309 -13.82 2.57 -1.19
CA GLY A 309 -13.90 3.88 -1.83
C GLY A 309 -13.04 4.03 -3.10
N TRP A 310 -12.38 2.96 -3.55
CA TRP A 310 -11.55 2.95 -4.75
C TRP A 310 -12.03 1.91 -5.77
N GLU A 311 -11.77 2.20 -7.04
CA GLU A 311 -11.70 1.22 -8.11
C GLU A 311 -10.25 1.07 -8.56
N ALA A 312 -9.85 -0.14 -8.93
CA ALA A 312 -8.50 -0.44 -9.41
C ALA A 312 -8.57 -1.11 -10.78
N VAL A 313 -7.67 -0.68 -11.68
CA VAL A 313 -7.43 -1.27 -12.99
C VAL A 313 -6.00 -1.78 -13.00
N VAL A 314 -5.84 -3.04 -13.38
CA VAL A 314 -4.54 -3.71 -13.44
C VAL A 314 -4.32 -4.18 -14.86
N GLU A 315 -3.15 -3.89 -15.39
CA GLU A 315 -2.69 -4.36 -16.67
C GLU A 315 -1.28 -4.94 -16.53
N THR A 316 -1.07 -6.11 -17.12
CA THR A 316 0.24 -6.76 -17.18
C THR A 316 0.65 -6.85 -18.64
N THR A 317 1.80 -6.31 -19.00
CA THR A 317 2.37 -6.42 -20.34
C THR A 317 3.61 -7.29 -20.26
N VAL A 318 3.63 -8.37 -21.04
CA VAL A 318 4.81 -9.23 -21.19
C VAL A 318 5.41 -9.01 -22.56
N LYS A 319 6.72 -8.77 -22.58
CA LYS A 319 7.50 -8.44 -23.76
C LYS A 319 8.75 -9.32 -23.79
N ILE A 320 9.04 -9.95 -24.93
CA ILE A 320 10.30 -10.65 -25.15
C ILE A 320 11.06 -9.88 -26.22
N ASP A 321 12.19 -9.31 -25.81
CA ASP A 321 13.12 -8.63 -26.71
C ASP A 321 14.32 -9.53 -26.98
N VAL A 322 14.88 -9.46 -28.18
CA VAL A 322 16.15 -10.06 -28.54
C VAL A 322 17.18 -8.94 -28.70
N SER A 323 18.25 -9.02 -27.91
CA SER A 323 19.40 -8.13 -27.92
C SER A 323 20.58 -8.84 -28.58
N ALA A 324 21.04 -8.35 -29.71
CA ALA A 324 22.20 -8.83 -30.45
C ALA A 324 23.45 -8.04 -30.06
N TYR A 325 24.59 -8.73 -29.96
CA TYR A 325 25.87 -8.17 -29.59
C TYR A 325 26.93 -8.58 -30.61
N THR A 326 27.95 -7.73 -30.78
CA THR A 326 29.21 -8.03 -31.45
C THR A 326 30.33 -7.62 -30.51
N ALA A 327 31.23 -8.55 -30.15
CA ALA A 327 32.32 -8.26 -29.20
C ALA A 327 31.84 -7.57 -27.90
N SER A 328 30.68 -8.00 -27.38
CA SER A 328 29.99 -7.44 -26.19
C SER A 328 29.37 -6.04 -26.34
N VAL A 329 29.37 -5.45 -27.54
CA VAL A 329 28.67 -4.19 -27.83
C VAL A 329 27.28 -4.51 -28.40
N LEU A 330 26.23 -3.92 -27.83
CA LEU A 330 24.86 -4.07 -28.34
C LEU A 330 24.78 -3.47 -29.76
N THR A 331 24.37 -4.28 -30.73
CA THR A 331 24.24 -3.87 -32.13
C THR A 331 22.78 -3.61 -32.51
N THR A 332 21.91 -4.58 -32.23
CA THR A 332 20.48 -4.53 -32.55
C THR A 332 19.67 -4.98 -31.35
N LYS A 333 18.51 -4.35 -31.12
CA LYS A 333 17.48 -4.84 -30.20
C LYS A 333 16.12 -4.78 -30.88
N PHE A 334 15.40 -5.89 -30.89
CA PHE A 334 14.08 -5.98 -31.52
C PHE A 334 13.11 -6.83 -30.68
N ASN A 335 11.81 -6.60 -30.88
CA ASN A 335 10.76 -7.31 -30.15
C ASN A 335 10.30 -8.53 -30.95
N VAL A 336 10.17 -9.68 -30.30
CA VAL A 336 9.65 -10.93 -30.91
C VAL A 336 8.30 -11.34 -30.34
N TYR A 337 7.92 -10.78 -29.20
CA TYR A 337 6.65 -11.07 -28.53
C TYR A 337 6.23 -9.88 -27.67
N THR A 338 4.98 -9.45 -27.80
CA THR A 338 4.35 -8.50 -26.87
C THR A 338 2.89 -8.89 -26.70
N LYS A 339 2.45 -9.00 -25.45
CA LYS A 339 1.02 -9.18 -25.14
C LYS A 339 0.66 -8.50 -23.84
N LYS A 340 -0.56 -7.98 -23.82
CA LYS A 340 -1.16 -7.29 -22.68
C LYS A 340 -2.28 -8.15 -22.10
N PHE A 341 -2.33 -8.23 -20.78
CA PHE A 341 -3.28 -9.01 -20.01
C PHE A 341 -3.99 -8.10 -19.00
N SER A 342 -5.32 -8.13 -19.01
CA SER A 342 -6.19 -7.43 -18.04
C SER A 342 -6.98 -8.39 -17.15
N ALA A 343 -6.73 -9.69 -17.30
CA ALA A 343 -7.33 -10.78 -16.53
C ALA A 343 -6.26 -11.85 -16.25
N ASP A 344 -6.59 -12.78 -15.36
CA ASP A 344 -5.73 -13.93 -15.06
C ASP A 344 -5.38 -14.68 -16.35
N PHE A 345 -4.12 -15.09 -16.50
CA PHE A 345 -3.60 -15.65 -17.74
C PHE A 345 -2.64 -16.80 -17.47
N SER A 346 -2.58 -17.72 -18.42
CA SER A 346 -1.60 -18.79 -18.49
C SER A 346 -1.47 -19.20 -19.95
N GLU A 347 -0.28 -19.06 -20.51
CA GLU A 347 -0.04 -19.39 -21.91
C GLU A 347 1.41 -19.83 -22.14
N ASP A 348 1.60 -20.67 -23.15
CA ASP A 348 2.91 -21.13 -23.56
C ASP A 348 3.42 -20.28 -24.73
N VAL A 349 4.64 -19.77 -24.61
CA VAL A 349 5.34 -18.97 -25.61
C VAL A 349 6.65 -19.66 -25.96
N ALA A 350 6.89 -19.88 -27.25
CA ALA A 350 8.12 -20.46 -27.75
C ALA A 350 8.99 -19.39 -28.42
N VAL A 351 10.28 -19.38 -28.10
CA VAL A 351 11.30 -18.51 -28.71
C VAL A 351 12.33 -19.41 -29.39
N GLU A 352 12.64 -19.11 -30.65
CA GLU A 352 13.71 -19.80 -31.38
C GLU A 352 15.06 -19.38 -30.79
N LEU A 353 15.90 -20.32 -30.37
CA LEU A 353 17.25 -20.00 -29.88
C LEU A 353 18.29 -19.95 -31.01
N ASN A 354 17.87 -20.13 -32.26
CA ASN A 354 18.74 -19.97 -33.42
C ASN A 354 18.70 -18.53 -33.92
N PRO A 355 19.83 -17.78 -33.90
CA PRO A 355 19.88 -16.43 -34.44
C PRO A 355 19.46 -16.35 -35.91
N SER A 356 19.66 -17.41 -36.70
CA SER A 356 19.26 -17.43 -38.12
C SER A 356 17.74 -17.41 -38.33
N ALA A 357 16.95 -17.61 -37.28
CA ALA A 357 15.50 -17.46 -37.34
C ALA A 357 15.06 -15.98 -37.38
N TYR A 358 15.98 -15.05 -37.09
CA TYR A 358 15.69 -13.62 -36.99
C TYR A 358 16.51 -12.83 -38.03
N PRO A 359 15.90 -12.36 -39.13
CA PRO A 359 16.62 -11.61 -40.16
C PRO A 359 17.18 -10.27 -39.66
N GLU A 360 16.65 -9.73 -38.57
CA GLU A 360 17.13 -8.51 -37.89
C GLU A 360 18.41 -8.75 -37.06
N PHE A 361 18.84 -10.00 -36.91
CA PHE A 361 20.03 -10.34 -36.15
C PHE A 361 21.31 -9.93 -36.90
N ALA A 362 22.04 -8.98 -36.30
CA ALA A 362 23.36 -8.56 -36.76
C ALA A 362 24.35 -8.66 -35.59
N GLY A 363 24.98 -9.82 -35.40
CA GLY A 363 25.92 -10.03 -34.29
C GLY A 363 26.60 -11.39 -34.26
N ASP A 364 27.48 -11.62 -33.28
CA ASP A 364 28.09 -12.92 -32.97
C ASP A 364 27.38 -13.65 -31.82
N GLN A 365 26.67 -12.90 -30.99
CA GLN A 365 25.91 -13.37 -29.83
C GLN A 365 24.56 -12.68 -29.77
N ALA A 366 23.53 -13.40 -29.31
CA ALA A 366 22.24 -12.82 -28.95
C ALA A 366 21.84 -13.22 -27.53
N ARG A 367 20.94 -12.47 -26.93
CA ARG A 367 20.26 -12.83 -25.69
C ARG A 367 18.82 -12.39 -25.82
N TYR A 368 17.86 -13.23 -25.42
CA TYR A 368 16.50 -12.72 -25.21
C TYR A 368 16.36 -12.22 -23.77
N ASP A 369 15.58 -11.16 -23.58
CA ASP A 369 15.24 -10.61 -22.28
C ASP A 369 13.72 -10.62 -22.16
N VAL A 370 13.21 -11.26 -21.11
CA VAL A 370 11.77 -11.25 -20.81
C VAL A 370 11.50 -10.05 -19.91
N SER A 371 10.93 -9.00 -20.49
CA SER A 371 10.50 -7.81 -19.77
C SER A 371 9.02 -7.95 -19.42
N VAL A 372 8.67 -7.62 -18.19
CA VAL A 372 7.27 -7.56 -17.79
C VAL A 372 7.01 -6.28 -17.04
N SER A 373 5.90 -5.66 -17.38
CA SER A 373 5.42 -4.41 -16.79
C SER A 373 4.05 -4.66 -16.18
N HIS A 374 3.93 -4.39 -14.89
CA HIS A 374 2.65 -4.32 -14.19
C HIS A 374 2.30 -2.87 -13.97
N GLN A 375 1.11 -2.49 -14.42
CA GLN A 375 0.57 -1.16 -14.30
C GLN A 375 -0.72 -1.25 -13.50
N VAL A 376 -0.75 -0.58 -12.36
CA VAL A 376 -1.90 -0.57 -11.45
C VAL A 376 -2.36 0.86 -11.26
N ALA A 377 -3.53 1.21 -11.80
CA ALA A 377 -4.15 2.50 -11.53
C ALA A 377 -5.33 2.35 -10.57
N TYR A 378 -5.49 3.33 -9.69
CA TYR A 378 -6.59 3.48 -8.78
C TYR A 378 -7.32 4.76 -9.10
N LYS A 379 -8.65 4.72 -9.20
CA LYS A 379 -9.49 5.91 -9.21
C LYS A 379 -10.31 5.95 -7.96
N ARG A 380 -10.40 7.14 -7.38
CA ARG A 380 -11.24 7.38 -6.23
C ARG A 380 -12.70 7.47 -6.68
N LYS A 381 -13.55 6.59 -6.16
CA LYS A 381 -14.97 6.57 -6.50
C LYS A 381 -15.63 7.87 -6.03
N PRO A 382 -16.50 8.50 -6.83
CA PRO A 382 -17.47 9.43 -6.30
C PRO A 382 -18.37 8.66 -5.32
N ASN A 383 -18.68 9.28 -4.18
CA ASN A 383 -19.55 8.69 -3.17
C ASN A 383 -20.91 8.29 -3.73
#